data_AF-A0A520YF77-F1
#
_entry.id   AF-A0A520YF77-F1
#
_cell.length_a   1.000
_cell.length_b   1.000
_cell.length_c   1.000
_cell.angle_alpha   90.00
_cell.angle_beta   90.00
_cell.angle_gamma   90.00
#
_symmetry.space_group_name_H-M   'P 1'
#
loop_
_entity.id
_entity.type
_entity.pdbx_description
1 polymer ?
#
loop_
_entity_poly.entity_id
_entity_poly.type
_entity_poly.pdbx_seq_one_letter_code
_entity_poly.pdbx_strand_id
1 'polypeptide(L)'
;MAFWLILAMGACSLRVSLGSVGAGSTDLGTALPYILVIVMPLVSMGLALKWFADGENMAQPDLRLARFGKWRVVDSAQAKAHPLYGASGIMVSLLVGMLLNVPVRVAEFLVAIPAITSVVPSWLSVLHFMMTLDVVLLTSLYTIAFVAALRRVPLFPRLLVAVWCIDLAMQLSVAQLVAAQGLPASVAAPLQTLLDANVKKVLISVGLWAPYLLLSRRVNVTYRHRVEALTPDPSGSITSSWLHRVALATRDRHARLKCELNSSARIFCLVLRQKLT
;
A
#
# COMPACT_ATOMS: atom_id res chain seq x y z
N MET A 1 2.83 8.26 -17.13
CA MET A 1 3.87 7.28 -17.54
C MET A 1 4.70 7.74 -18.72
N ALA A 2 4.10 8.14 -19.84
CA ALA A 2 4.85 8.67 -21.00
C ALA A 2 5.82 9.82 -20.64
N PHE A 3 5.36 10.80 -19.86
CA PHE A 3 6.22 11.88 -19.37
C PHE A 3 7.45 11.39 -18.60
N TRP A 4 7.26 10.44 -17.68
CA TRP A 4 8.36 9.84 -16.92
C TRP A 4 9.34 9.10 -17.84
N LEU A 5 8.83 8.35 -18.81
CA LEU A 5 9.68 7.63 -19.76
C LEU A 5 10.59 8.58 -20.53
N ILE A 6 10.04 9.69 -21.01
CA ILE A 6 10.80 10.71 -21.73
C ILE A 6 11.91 11.28 -20.82
N LEU A 7 11.58 11.61 -19.57
CA LEU A 7 12.56 12.10 -18.61
C LEU A 7 13.65 11.06 -18.29
N ALA A 8 13.27 9.80 -18.05
CA ALA A 8 14.22 8.73 -17.73
C ALA A 8 15.14 8.43 -18.92
N MET A 9 14.59 8.33 -20.12
CA MET A 9 15.37 8.15 -21.36
C MET A 9 16.32 9.33 -21.58
N GLY A 10 15.84 10.57 -21.42
CA GLY A 10 16.67 11.77 -21.55
C GLY A 10 17.81 11.80 -20.53
N ALA A 11 17.52 11.51 -19.26
CA ALA A 11 18.52 11.50 -18.19
C ALA A 11 19.57 10.39 -18.39
N CYS A 12 19.15 9.17 -18.77
CA CYS A 12 20.07 8.08 -19.06
C CYS A 12 20.94 8.38 -20.29
N SER A 13 20.34 8.93 -21.36
CA SER A 13 21.08 9.32 -22.57
C SER A 13 22.10 10.40 -22.27
N LEU A 14 21.71 11.43 -21.51
CA LEU A 14 22.60 12.48 -21.06
C LEU A 14 23.75 11.91 -20.22
N ARG A 15 23.44 11.02 -19.27
CA ARG A 15 24.45 10.37 -18.40
C ARG A 15 25.47 9.58 -19.21
N VAL A 16 25.02 8.78 -20.18
CA VAL A 16 25.90 8.01 -21.08
C VAL A 16 26.74 8.95 -21.95
N SER A 17 26.16 10.05 -22.46
CA SER A 17 26.90 11.02 -23.28
C SER A 17 27.97 11.80 -22.50
N LEU A 18 27.70 12.11 -21.22
CA LEU A 18 28.62 12.86 -20.35
C LEU A 18 29.65 11.96 -19.65
N GLY A 19 29.36 10.65 -19.55
CA GLY A 19 30.28 9.62 -19.06
C GLY A 19 31.38 9.33 -20.07
N SER A 20 32.22 10.34 -20.33
CA SER A 20 33.47 10.34 -21.10
C SER A 20 33.65 9.22 -22.13
N VAL A 21 33.41 9.63 -23.37
CA VAL A 21 33.97 9.17 -24.64
C VAL A 21 35.49 8.91 -24.52
N GLY A 22 35.87 7.70 -24.12
CA GLY A 22 37.03 7.04 -24.74
C GLY A 22 36.48 6.36 -25.99
N ALA A 23 37.11 6.53 -27.15
CA ALA A 23 36.64 6.07 -28.47
C ALA A 23 36.61 4.53 -28.64
N GLY A 24 36.17 3.79 -27.63
CA GLY A 24 35.85 2.37 -27.69
C GLY A 24 34.35 2.19 -27.93
N SER A 25 34.00 1.14 -28.67
CA SER A 25 32.62 0.70 -28.89
C SER A 25 31.88 0.60 -27.55
N THR A 26 30.66 1.16 -27.48
CA THR A 26 29.76 1.00 -26.33
C THR A 26 29.54 -0.48 -26.07
N ASP A 27 30.17 -1.00 -25.01
CA ASP A 27 29.95 -2.38 -24.60
C ASP A 27 28.53 -2.52 -24.03
N LEU A 28 27.89 -3.65 -24.36
CA LEU A 28 26.55 -3.97 -23.87
C LEU A 28 26.55 -4.04 -22.33
N GLY A 29 27.66 -4.45 -21.71
CA GLY A 29 27.82 -4.47 -20.26
C GLY A 29 27.61 -3.10 -19.60
N THR A 30 28.05 -2.02 -20.24
CA THR A 30 27.89 -0.65 -19.74
C THR A 30 26.48 -0.12 -19.99
N ALA A 31 25.86 -0.46 -21.12
CA ALA A 31 24.52 0.04 -21.49
C ALA A 31 23.38 -0.73 -20.78
N LEU A 32 23.56 -2.02 -20.51
CA LEU A 32 22.52 -2.92 -20.02
C LEU A 32 21.84 -2.43 -18.72
N PRO A 33 22.56 -1.97 -17.67
CA PRO A 33 21.92 -1.46 -16.46
C PRO A 33 20.93 -0.33 -16.72
N TYR A 34 21.29 0.62 -17.58
CA TYR A 34 20.42 1.75 -17.93
C TYR A 34 19.20 1.31 -18.75
N ILE A 35 19.40 0.36 -19.68
CA ILE A 35 18.30 -0.24 -20.44
C ILE A 35 17.33 -0.94 -19.49
N LEU A 36 17.84 -1.74 -18.55
CA LEU A 36 17.02 -2.45 -17.57
C LEU A 36 16.23 -1.48 -16.67
N VAL A 37 16.88 -0.42 -16.18
CA VAL A 37 16.24 0.61 -15.35
C VAL A 37 15.02 1.25 -16.04
N ILE A 38 15.08 1.46 -17.36
CA ILE A 38 13.99 2.06 -18.13
C ILE A 38 12.93 1.01 -18.48
N VAL A 39 13.36 -0.16 -18.99
CA VAL A 39 12.48 -1.13 -19.65
C VAL A 39 11.77 -2.04 -18.63
N MET A 40 12.45 -2.47 -17.58
CA MET A 40 11.90 -3.44 -16.62
C MET A 40 10.59 -3.00 -15.96
N PRO A 41 10.44 -1.77 -15.42
CA PRO A 41 9.17 -1.36 -14.85
C PRO A 41 8.03 -1.35 -15.87
N LEU A 42 8.30 -1.06 -17.16
CA LEU A 42 7.29 -1.13 -18.21
C LEU A 42 6.89 -2.56 -18.55
N VAL A 43 7.86 -3.46 -18.66
CA VAL A 43 7.62 -4.88 -18.89
C VAL A 43 6.80 -5.44 -17.73
N SER A 44 7.17 -5.13 -16.48
CA SER A 44 6.43 -5.52 -15.29
C SER A 44 5.02 -4.93 -15.25
N MET A 45 4.82 -3.68 -15.64
CA MET A 45 3.49 -3.07 -15.79
C MET A 45 2.63 -3.85 -16.79
N GLY A 46 3.16 -4.12 -17.98
CA GLY A 46 2.45 -4.84 -19.04
C GLY A 46 2.09 -6.28 -18.62
N LEU A 47 3.04 -6.99 -18.02
CA LEU A 47 2.80 -8.33 -17.48
C LEU A 47 1.77 -8.32 -16.36
N ALA A 48 1.84 -7.37 -15.42
CA ALA A 48 0.88 -7.26 -14.33
C ALA A 48 -0.52 -6.90 -14.84
N LEU A 49 -0.64 -6.03 -15.85
CA LEU A 49 -1.94 -5.69 -16.46
C LEU A 49 -2.58 -6.91 -17.11
N LYS A 50 -1.79 -7.78 -17.74
CA LYS A 50 -2.25 -9.04 -18.32
C LYS A 50 -2.62 -10.05 -17.23
N TRP A 51 -1.77 -10.23 -16.23
CA TRP A 51 -2.00 -11.20 -15.15
C TRP A 51 -3.23 -10.83 -14.32
N PHE A 52 -3.38 -9.55 -13.97
CA PHE A 52 -4.49 -9.05 -13.17
C PHE A 52 -5.68 -8.56 -14.00
N ALA A 53 -5.84 -9.06 -15.24
CA ALA A 53 -6.99 -8.72 -16.07
C ALA A 53 -8.32 -8.98 -15.35
N ASP A 54 -8.41 -10.13 -14.66
CA ASP A 54 -9.56 -10.56 -13.85
C ASP A 54 -9.32 -10.42 -12.34
N GLY A 55 -8.58 -9.38 -11.92
CA GLY A 55 -8.16 -9.19 -10.53
C GLY A 55 -9.29 -9.27 -9.49
N GLU A 56 -10.50 -8.80 -9.83
CA GLU A 56 -11.68 -8.81 -8.96
C GLU A 56 -12.27 -10.21 -8.70
N ASN A 57 -12.00 -11.17 -9.58
CA ASN A 57 -12.51 -12.54 -9.50
C ASN A 57 -11.51 -13.50 -8.86
N MET A 58 -10.30 -13.02 -8.53
CA MET A 58 -9.28 -13.84 -7.88
C MET A 58 -9.70 -14.29 -6.48
N ALA A 59 -9.27 -15.49 -6.09
CA ALA A 59 -9.59 -16.07 -4.80
C ALA A 59 -9.11 -15.17 -3.65
N GLN A 60 -9.96 -15.03 -2.62
CA GLN A 60 -9.58 -14.38 -1.38
C GLN A 60 -8.56 -15.27 -0.64
N PRO A 61 -7.50 -14.72 -0.05
CA PRO A 61 -6.45 -15.57 0.49
C PRO A 61 -6.75 -15.96 1.95
N ASP A 62 -6.55 -17.23 2.30
CA ASP A 62 -7.02 -17.85 3.55
C ASP A 62 -6.51 -17.18 4.82
N LEU A 63 -5.22 -16.80 4.82
CA LEU A 63 -4.57 -16.20 5.99
C LEU A 63 -4.98 -14.74 6.20
N ARG A 64 -5.80 -14.44 7.21
CA ARG A 64 -6.35 -13.08 7.43
C ARG A 64 -5.38 -12.19 8.22
N LEU A 65 -4.72 -11.23 7.55
CA LEU A 65 -3.80 -10.26 8.19
C LEU A 65 -4.50 -9.30 9.18
N ALA A 66 -5.75 -8.91 8.91
CA ALA A 66 -6.51 -8.04 9.79
C ALA A 66 -7.65 -8.82 10.46
N ARG A 67 -7.55 -9.00 11.77
CA ARG A 67 -8.61 -9.54 12.64
C ARG A 67 -9.29 -8.49 13.51
N PHE A 68 -8.76 -7.26 13.53
CA PHE A 68 -9.32 -6.18 14.35
C PHE A 68 -10.63 -5.66 13.77
N GLY A 69 -11.69 -5.65 14.58
CA GLY A 69 -13.02 -5.13 14.23
C GLY A 69 -14.08 -6.20 13.99
N LYS A 70 -15.36 -5.81 14.07
CA LYS A 70 -16.52 -6.69 13.81
C LYS A 70 -16.87 -6.66 12.32
N TRP A 71 -16.21 -7.51 11.55
CA TRP A 71 -16.38 -7.60 10.09
C TRP A 71 -17.23 -8.82 9.70
N ARG A 72 -18.15 -8.63 8.77
CA ARG A 72 -18.89 -9.70 8.08
C ARG A 72 -18.34 -9.85 6.66
N VAL A 73 -18.13 -11.09 6.23
CA VAL A 73 -17.76 -11.40 4.85
C VAL A 73 -19.00 -11.24 3.97
N VAL A 74 -18.82 -10.60 2.82
CA VAL A 74 -19.88 -10.38 1.82
C VAL A 74 -19.45 -10.99 0.49
N ASP A 75 -20.42 -11.27 -0.36
CA ASP A 75 -20.12 -11.68 -1.73
C ASP A 75 -19.56 -10.49 -2.56
N SER A 76 -19.06 -10.80 -3.76
CA SER A 76 -18.48 -9.79 -4.67
C SER A 76 -19.52 -8.76 -5.12
N ALA A 77 -20.77 -9.14 -5.32
CA ALA A 77 -21.83 -8.25 -5.79
C ALA A 77 -22.20 -7.22 -4.70
N GLN A 78 -22.36 -7.67 -3.46
CA GLN A 78 -22.57 -6.85 -2.27
C GLN A 78 -21.40 -5.92 -2.02
N ALA A 79 -20.16 -6.41 -2.16
CA ALA A 79 -18.97 -5.57 -2.04
C ALA A 79 -18.97 -4.45 -3.09
N LYS A 80 -19.28 -4.78 -4.35
CA LYS A 80 -19.34 -3.83 -5.48
C LYS A 80 -20.45 -2.79 -5.33
N ALA A 81 -21.59 -3.18 -4.77
CA ALA A 81 -22.70 -2.26 -4.49
C ALA A 81 -22.38 -1.27 -3.36
N HIS A 82 -21.35 -1.53 -2.54
CA HIS A 82 -21.01 -0.69 -1.41
C HIS A 82 -20.39 0.66 -1.86
N PRO A 83 -20.81 1.83 -1.34
CA PRO A 83 -20.32 3.15 -1.79
C PRO A 83 -18.80 3.37 -1.65
N LEU A 84 -18.17 2.63 -0.75
CA LEU A 84 -16.72 2.66 -0.53
C LEU A 84 -15.93 1.66 -1.40
N TYR A 85 -16.56 0.97 -2.34
CA TYR A 85 -15.86 0.07 -3.24
C TYR A 85 -15.01 0.86 -4.25
N GLY A 86 -13.78 0.40 -4.49
CA GLY A 86 -12.86 0.96 -5.48
C GLY A 86 -11.78 1.86 -4.90
N ALA A 87 -10.94 2.39 -5.80
CA ALA A 87 -9.66 3.02 -5.49
C ALA A 87 -9.70 4.55 -5.33
N SER A 88 -10.76 5.11 -4.74
CA SER A 88 -10.91 6.56 -4.54
C SER A 88 -10.44 7.05 -3.16
N GLY A 89 -10.37 8.38 -2.99
CA GLY A 89 -9.98 9.04 -1.74
C GLY A 89 -8.49 8.82 -1.40
N ILE A 90 -8.19 8.50 -0.14
CA ILE A 90 -6.82 8.24 0.36
C ILE A 90 -6.12 7.10 -0.42
N MET A 91 -6.86 6.20 -1.06
CA MET A 91 -6.25 5.17 -1.91
C MET A 91 -5.51 5.80 -3.11
N VAL A 92 -6.01 6.91 -3.65
CA VAL A 92 -5.38 7.61 -4.76
C VAL A 92 -4.01 8.15 -4.36
N SER A 93 -3.86 8.73 -3.17
CA SER A 93 -2.56 9.21 -2.71
C SER A 93 -1.57 8.07 -2.46
N LEU A 94 -2.02 6.91 -1.99
CA LEU A 94 -1.20 5.70 -1.93
C LEU A 94 -0.74 5.24 -3.32
N LEU A 95 -1.66 5.18 -4.30
CA LEU A 95 -1.35 4.83 -5.69
C LEU A 95 -0.33 5.79 -6.30
N VAL A 96 -0.52 7.09 -6.12
CA VAL A 96 0.42 8.12 -6.58
C VAL A 96 1.77 7.96 -5.88
N GLY A 97 1.79 7.71 -4.57
CA GLY A 97 3.01 7.47 -3.81
C GLY A 97 3.80 6.26 -4.31
N MET A 98 3.13 5.14 -4.60
CA MET A 98 3.77 3.96 -5.21
C MET A 98 4.35 4.29 -6.58
N LEU A 99 3.62 5.06 -7.40
CA LEU A 99 4.06 5.45 -8.73
C LEU A 99 5.25 6.41 -8.70
N LEU A 100 5.26 7.34 -7.74
CA LEU A 100 6.33 8.32 -7.55
C LEU A 100 7.63 7.65 -7.05
N ASN A 101 7.52 6.51 -6.38
CA ASN A 101 8.70 5.74 -5.95
C ASN A 101 9.60 5.38 -7.14
N VAL A 102 9.00 5.10 -8.31
CA VAL A 102 9.74 4.73 -9.53
C VAL A 102 10.70 5.83 -10.00
N PRO A 103 10.26 7.05 -10.36
CA PRO A 103 11.17 8.13 -10.74
C PRO A 103 12.20 8.48 -9.68
N VAL A 104 11.78 8.54 -8.41
CA VAL A 104 12.66 8.95 -7.31
C VAL A 104 13.81 7.95 -7.17
N ARG A 105 13.52 6.65 -7.22
CA ARG A 105 14.55 5.61 -7.12
C ARG A 105 15.48 5.58 -8.33
N VAL A 106 14.95 5.83 -9.54
CA VAL A 106 15.79 5.98 -10.74
C VAL A 106 16.71 7.20 -10.63
N ALA A 107 16.21 8.34 -10.15
CA ALA A 107 17.03 9.52 -9.93
C ALA A 107 18.13 9.26 -8.90
N GLU A 108 17.82 8.59 -7.80
CA GLU A 108 18.81 8.18 -6.79
C GLU A 108 19.89 7.28 -7.38
N PHE A 109 19.51 6.28 -8.18
CA PHE A 109 20.47 5.43 -8.88
C PHE A 109 21.40 6.24 -9.80
N LEU A 110 20.83 7.11 -10.64
CA LEU A 110 21.61 7.93 -11.59
C LEU A 110 22.55 8.92 -10.91
N VAL A 111 22.16 9.45 -9.74
CA VAL A 111 22.98 10.37 -8.94
C VAL A 111 24.06 9.60 -8.18
N ALA A 112 23.73 8.46 -7.58
CA ALA A 112 24.63 7.71 -6.71
C ALA A 112 25.69 6.91 -7.49
N ILE A 113 25.35 6.40 -8.69
CA ILE A 113 26.20 5.47 -9.42
C ILE A 113 26.93 6.17 -10.58
N PRO A 114 28.27 6.19 -10.57
CA PRO A 114 29.05 6.72 -11.69
C PRO A 114 28.97 5.77 -12.90
N ALA A 115 29.12 6.32 -14.11
CA ALA A 115 29.22 5.51 -15.32
C ALA A 115 30.56 4.75 -15.33
N ILE A 116 30.52 3.45 -15.67
CA ILE A 116 31.71 2.58 -15.72
C ILE A 116 32.17 2.41 -17.17
N THR A 117 33.39 2.85 -17.49
CA THR A 117 33.95 2.80 -18.85
C THR A 117 35.28 2.02 -18.94
N SER A 118 35.81 1.53 -17.81
CA SER A 118 37.11 0.86 -17.73
C SER A 118 37.14 -0.18 -16.62
N VAL A 119 38.30 -0.82 -16.42
CA VAL A 119 38.58 -1.64 -15.23
C VAL A 119 38.33 -0.80 -13.97
N VAL A 120 37.41 -1.26 -13.13
CA VAL A 120 37.04 -0.59 -11.88
C VAL A 120 37.42 -1.44 -10.68
N PRO A 121 37.59 -0.83 -9.49
CA PRO A 121 37.75 -1.56 -8.24
C PRO A 121 36.56 -2.51 -8.00
N SER A 122 36.82 -3.64 -7.35
CA SER A 122 35.80 -4.67 -7.05
C SER A 122 34.61 -4.11 -6.29
N TRP A 123 34.83 -3.24 -5.30
CA TRP A 123 33.77 -2.59 -4.53
C TRP A 123 32.80 -1.79 -5.41
N LEU A 124 33.31 -1.13 -6.46
CA LEU A 124 32.48 -0.33 -7.36
C LEU A 124 31.66 -1.22 -8.28
N SER A 125 32.24 -2.32 -8.76
CA SER A 125 31.52 -3.33 -9.54
C SER A 125 30.37 -3.94 -8.73
N VAL A 126 30.62 -4.32 -7.47
CA VAL A 126 29.60 -4.88 -6.58
C VAL A 126 28.53 -3.83 -6.25
N LEU A 127 28.93 -2.59 -5.93
CA LEU A 127 27.99 -1.50 -5.65
C LEU A 127 27.11 -1.22 -6.88
N HIS A 128 27.70 -1.11 -8.07
CA HIS A 128 26.98 -0.87 -9.31
C HIS A 128 25.95 -1.98 -9.58
N PHE A 129 26.36 -3.24 -9.45
CA PHE A 129 25.45 -4.39 -9.62
C PHE A 129 24.32 -4.36 -8.60
N MET A 130 24.63 -4.22 -7.30
CA MET A 130 23.63 -4.26 -6.23
C MET A 130 22.64 -3.09 -6.31
N MET A 131 23.12 -1.89 -6.63
CA MET A 131 22.27 -0.72 -6.84
C MET A 131 21.41 -0.85 -8.10
N THR A 132 21.93 -1.45 -9.17
CA THR A 132 21.16 -1.76 -10.38
C THR A 132 20.06 -2.77 -10.08
N LEU A 133 20.40 -3.83 -9.34
CA LEU A 133 19.44 -4.84 -8.91
C LEU A 133 18.34 -4.22 -8.04
N ASP A 134 18.69 -3.37 -7.06
CA ASP A 134 17.73 -2.66 -6.22
C ASP A 134 16.76 -1.82 -7.05
N VAL A 135 17.27 -0.91 -7.88
CA VAL A 135 16.40 -0.02 -8.68
C VAL A 135 15.52 -0.82 -9.64
N VAL A 136 16.06 -1.83 -10.33
CA VAL A 136 15.30 -2.64 -11.29
C VAL A 136 14.22 -3.45 -10.58
N LEU A 137 14.59 -4.14 -9.50
CA LEU A 137 13.67 -4.99 -8.76
C LEU A 137 12.56 -4.18 -8.09
N LEU A 138 12.91 -3.12 -7.37
CA LEU A 138 11.92 -2.38 -6.58
C LEU A 138 11.03 -1.51 -7.47
N THR A 139 11.55 -0.88 -8.53
CA THR A 139 10.68 -0.17 -9.49
C THR A 139 9.68 -1.09 -10.17
N SER A 140 10.11 -2.33 -10.49
CA SER A 140 9.25 -3.37 -11.04
C SER A 140 8.19 -3.84 -10.04
N LEU A 141 8.58 -4.16 -8.81
CA LEU A 141 7.67 -4.63 -7.76
C LEU A 141 6.63 -3.57 -7.35
N TYR A 142 7.04 -2.30 -7.20
CA TYR A 142 6.11 -1.21 -6.94
C TYR A 142 5.12 -1.00 -8.09
N THR A 143 5.58 -1.18 -9.33
CA THR A 143 4.71 -1.11 -10.50
C THR A 143 3.69 -2.24 -10.51
N ILE A 144 4.09 -3.47 -10.19
CA ILE A 144 3.18 -4.62 -10.04
C ILE A 144 2.17 -4.36 -8.93
N ALA A 145 2.61 -3.85 -7.77
CA ALA A 145 1.74 -3.50 -6.65
C ALA A 145 0.73 -2.39 -7.01
N PHE A 146 1.16 -1.38 -7.77
CA PHE A 146 0.30 -0.33 -8.30
C PHE A 146 -0.80 -0.92 -9.22
N VAL A 147 -0.45 -1.82 -10.14
CA VAL A 147 -1.45 -2.48 -11.00
C VAL A 147 -2.38 -3.35 -10.18
N ALA A 148 -1.85 -4.13 -9.23
CA ALA A 148 -2.67 -4.97 -8.35
C ALA A 148 -3.71 -4.14 -7.59
N ALA A 149 -3.33 -2.96 -7.10
CA ALA A 149 -4.26 -2.02 -6.48
C ALA A 149 -5.30 -1.49 -7.47
N LEU A 150 -4.87 -1.02 -8.65
CA LEU A 150 -5.76 -0.48 -9.67
C LEU A 150 -6.80 -1.51 -10.15
N ARG A 151 -6.36 -2.76 -10.30
CA ARG A 151 -7.18 -3.93 -10.69
C ARG A 151 -7.91 -4.57 -9.51
N ARG A 152 -7.86 -3.97 -8.32
CA ARG A 152 -8.58 -4.39 -7.10
C ARG A 152 -8.28 -5.83 -6.69
N VAL A 153 -7.05 -6.28 -6.93
CA VAL A 153 -6.59 -7.65 -6.64
C VAL A 153 -6.58 -7.87 -5.12
N PRO A 154 -7.24 -8.91 -4.58
CA PRO A 154 -7.30 -9.17 -3.13
C PRO A 154 -5.93 -9.30 -2.44
N LEU A 155 -4.91 -9.72 -3.18
CA LEU A 155 -3.53 -9.85 -2.70
C LEU A 155 -2.79 -8.52 -2.55
N PHE A 156 -3.28 -7.41 -3.13
CA PHE A 156 -2.58 -6.13 -3.16
C PHE A 156 -2.02 -5.69 -1.78
N PRO A 157 -2.79 -5.65 -0.68
CA PRO A 157 -2.24 -5.21 0.60
C PRO A 157 -1.09 -6.07 1.11
N ARG A 158 -1.09 -7.37 0.79
CA ARG A 158 -0.01 -8.29 1.19
C ARG A 158 1.22 -8.12 0.30
N LEU A 159 0.97 -7.97 -0.99
CA LEU A 159 2.02 -7.70 -1.96
C LEU A 159 2.79 -6.44 -1.56
N LEU A 160 2.09 -5.35 -1.23
CA LEU A 160 2.74 -4.10 -0.82
C LEU A 160 3.58 -4.26 0.46
N VAL A 161 3.10 -5.03 1.44
CA VAL A 161 3.91 -5.36 2.63
C VAL A 161 5.16 -6.17 2.25
N ALA A 162 5.02 -7.16 1.38
CA ALA A 162 6.15 -7.93 0.89
C ALA A 162 7.18 -7.04 0.16
N VAL A 163 6.71 -6.08 -0.64
CA VAL A 163 7.59 -5.10 -1.31
C VAL A 163 8.37 -4.28 -0.28
N TRP A 164 7.74 -3.78 0.79
CA TRP A 164 8.46 -3.07 1.86
C TRP A 164 9.50 -3.96 2.55
N CYS A 165 9.18 -5.22 2.82
CA CYS A 165 10.15 -6.15 3.41
C CYS A 165 11.34 -6.41 2.49
N ILE A 166 11.09 -6.60 1.19
CA ILE A 166 12.14 -6.78 0.17
C ILE A 166 12.99 -5.52 0.07
N ASP A 167 12.39 -4.33 0.10
CA ASP A 167 13.10 -3.05 0.04
C ASP A 167 14.09 -2.92 1.21
N LEU A 168 13.62 -3.16 2.45
CA LEU A 168 14.50 -3.15 3.63
C LEU A 168 15.61 -4.21 3.54
N ALA A 169 15.29 -5.42 3.07
CA ALA A 169 16.27 -6.49 2.89
C ALA A 169 17.34 -6.12 1.84
N MET A 170 16.94 -5.45 0.76
CA MET A 170 17.86 -4.97 -0.28
C MET A 170 18.80 -3.89 0.27
N GLN A 171 18.30 -2.91 1.06
CA GLN A 171 19.18 -1.90 1.67
C GLN A 171 20.25 -2.54 2.57
N LEU A 172 19.87 -3.55 3.37
CA LEU A 172 20.81 -4.30 4.22
C LEU A 172 21.82 -5.12 3.40
N SER A 173 21.35 -5.74 2.32
CA SER A 173 22.19 -6.55 1.44
C SER A 173 23.22 -5.69 0.71
N VAL A 174 22.83 -4.52 0.20
CA VAL A 174 23.77 -3.54 -0.39
C VAL A 174 24.82 -3.13 0.63
N ALA A 175 24.42 -2.78 1.86
CA ALA A 175 25.35 -2.38 2.92
C ALA A 175 26.39 -3.47 3.20
N GLN A 176 25.95 -4.71 3.42
CA GLN A 176 26.82 -5.82 3.80
C GLN A 176 27.76 -6.24 2.66
N LEU A 177 27.22 -6.41 1.45
CA LEU A 177 27.99 -6.93 0.32
C LEU A 177 29.02 -5.92 -0.19
N VAL A 178 28.71 -4.62 -0.16
CA VAL A 178 29.66 -3.57 -0.56
C VAL A 178 30.73 -3.36 0.51
N ALA A 179 30.36 -3.37 1.80
CA ALA A 179 31.33 -3.26 2.89
C ALA A 179 32.37 -4.40 2.88
N ALA A 180 31.95 -5.62 2.51
CA ALA A 180 32.83 -6.78 2.37
C ALA A 180 33.93 -6.63 1.29
N GLN A 181 33.82 -5.65 0.38
CA GLN A 181 34.78 -5.42 -0.69
C GLN A 181 35.91 -4.43 -0.33
N GLY A 182 36.00 -3.97 0.92
CA GLY A 182 37.01 -2.99 1.32
C GLY A 182 36.71 -1.58 0.81
N LEU A 183 35.50 -1.09 1.10
CA LEU A 183 35.01 0.21 0.65
C LEU A 183 35.88 1.36 1.21
N PRO A 184 36.37 2.30 0.36
CA PRO A 184 37.09 3.48 0.83
C PRO A 184 36.24 4.34 1.78
N ALA A 185 36.86 4.91 2.81
CA ALA A 185 36.17 5.75 3.80
C ALA A 185 35.43 6.96 3.15
N SER A 186 35.98 7.49 2.07
CA SER A 186 35.37 8.59 1.29
C SER A 186 34.05 8.19 0.60
N VAL A 187 33.82 6.91 0.34
CA VAL A 187 32.59 6.38 -0.27
C VAL A 187 31.65 5.81 0.80
N ALA A 188 32.20 5.26 1.89
CA ALA A 188 31.43 4.66 2.97
C ALA A 188 30.43 5.63 3.61
N ALA A 189 30.86 6.86 3.94
CA ALA A 189 29.97 7.84 4.57
C ALA A 189 28.82 8.31 3.66
N PRO A 190 29.05 8.66 2.37
CA PRO A 190 27.96 8.93 1.43
C PRO A 190 27.03 7.75 1.20
N LEU A 191 27.57 6.52 1.06
CA LEU A 191 26.76 5.32 0.87
C LEU A 191 25.87 5.06 2.09
N GLN A 192 26.42 5.17 3.31
CA GLN A 192 25.64 5.05 4.53
C GLN A 192 24.51 6.07 4.58
N THR A 193 24.79 7.33 4.22
CA THR A 193 23.77 8.40 4.17
C THR A 193 22.65 8.06 3.18
N LEU A 194 23.00 7.56 1.99
CA LEU A 194 22.04 7.14 0.98
C LEU A 194 21.14 6.00 1.48
N LEU A 195 21.74 4.95 2.04
CA LEU A 195 21.01 3.77 2.53
C LEU A 195 20.13 4.13 3.74
N ASP A 196 20.61 4.94 4.69
CA ASP A 196 19.83 5.43 5.82
C ASP A 196 18.62 6.26 5.35
N ALA A 197 18.81 7.15 4.38
CA ALA A 197 17.71 7.91 3.80
C ALA A 197 16.67 6.99 3.13
N ASN A 198 17.11 5.92 2.45
CA ASN A 198 16.20 4.97 1.82
C ASN A 198 15.43 4.13 2.84
N VAL A 199 16.10 3.63 3.88
CA VAL A 199 15.43 2.94 5.01
C VAL A 199 14.38 3.85 5.64
N LYS A 200 14.72 5.12 5.93
CA LYS A 200 13.77 6.09 6.49
C LYS A 200 12.56 6.31 5.59
N LYS A 201 12.74 6.45 4.27
CA LYS A 201 11.62 6.57 3.32
C LYS A 201 10.67 5.37 3.41
N VAL A 202 11.22 4.15 3.45
CA VAL A 202 10.42 2.93 3.56
C VAL A 202 9.68 2.90 4.90
N LEU A 203 10.35 3.21 6.01
CA LEU A 203 9.72 3.23 7.34
C LEU A 203 8.63 4.29 7.46
N ILE A 204 8.82 5.48 6.88
CA ILE A 204 7.78 6.52 6.81
C ILE A 204 6.58 6.01 5.99
N SER A 205 6.84 5.38 4.85
CA SER A 205 5.79 4.76 4.03
C SER A 205 5.03 3.67 4.81
N VAL A 206 5.74 2.76 5.50
CA VAL A 206 5.13 1.72 6.33
C VAL A 206 4.27 2.34 7.43
N GLY A 207 4.82 3.31 8.16
CA GLY A 207 4.13 3.99 9.26
C GLY A 207 2.85 4.71 8.82
N LEU A 208 2.86 5.31 7.63
CA LEU A 208 1.70 5.99 7.06
C LEU A 208 0.66 5.00 6.52
N TRP A 209 1.10 4.01 5.74
CA TRP A 209 0.20 3.20 4.93
C TRP A 209 -0.21 1.88 5.55
N ALA A 210 0.62 1.25 6.39
CA ALA A 210 0.24 0.00 7.03
C ALA A 210 -1.02 0.13 7.91
N PRO A 211 -1.16 1.16 8.78
CA PRO A 211 -2.39 1.37 9.53
C PRO A 211 -3.61 1.56 8.62
N TYR A 212 -3.45 2.33 7.53
CA TYR A 212 -4.50 2.52 6.54
C TYR A 212 -4.90 1.19 5.88
N LEU A 213 -3.94 0.37 5.42
CA LEU A 213 -4.21 -0.94 4.82
C LEU A 213 -4.86 -1.92 5.79
N LEU A 214 -4.56 -1.84 7.08
CA LEU A 214 -5.12 -2.73 8.09
C LEU A 214 -6.54 -2.33 8.49
N LEU A 215 -6.78 -1.04 8.76
CA LEU A 215 -7.97 -0.54 9.43
C LEU A 215 -9.01 0.09 8.49
N SER A 216 -8.62 0.51 7.28
CA SER A 216 -9.53 1.24 6.38
C SER A 216 -10.74 0.41 5.97
N ARG A 217 -11.94 0.98 6.16
CA ARG A 217 -13.21 0.42 5.64
C ARG A 217 -13.16 0.19 4.14
N ARG A 218 -12.63 1.17 3.39
CA ARG A 218 -12.48 1.08 1.93
C ARG A 218 -11.60 -0.10 1.51
N VAL A 219 -10.49 -0.32 2.22
CA VAL A 219 -9.59 -1.45 1.94
C VAL A 219 -10.27 -2.79 2.23
N ASN A 220 -11.00 -2.87 3.35
CA ASN A 220 -11.76 -4.07 3.71
C ASN A 220 -12.87 -4.38 2.69
N VAL A 221 -13.63 -3.38 2.26
CA VAL A 221 -14.68 -3.54 1.25
C VAL A 221 -14.09 -3.92 -0.11
N THR A 222 -13.08 -3.17 -0.58
CA THR A 222 -12.56 -3.31 -1.94
C THR A 222 -11.73 -4.57 -2.13
N TYR A 223 -10.79 -4.87 -1.22
CA TYR A 223 -9.82 -5.95 -1.43
C TYR A 223 -10.12 -7.20 -0.62
N ARG A 224 -10.91 -7.10 0.46
CA ARG A 224 -11.19 -8.24 1.37
C ARG A 224 -12.64 -8.69 1.35
N HIS A 225 -13.52 -7.99 0.61
CA HIS A 225 -14.96 -8.22 0.56
C HIS A 225 -15.58 -8.33 1.96
N ARG A 226 -15.34 -7.32 2.79
CA ARG A 226 -15.85 -7.24 4.16
C ARG A 226 -16.53 -5.91 4.43
N VAL A 227 -17.67 -5.99 5.11
CA VAL A 227 -18.41 -4.83 5.63
C VAL A 227 -18.50 -4.91 7.15
N GLU A 228 -18.78 -3.79 7.81
CA GLU A 228 -19.00 -3.80 9.25
C GLU A 228 -20.30 -4.55 9.57
N ALA A 229 -20.28 -5.37 10.62
CA ALA A 229 -21.43 -6.19 11.00
C ALA A 229 -22.67 -5.36 11.41
N LEU A 230 -22.50 -4.08 11.72
CA LEU A 230 -23.56 -3.16 12.10
C LEU A 230 -24.18 -2.40 10.92
N THR A 231 -23.62 -2.51 9.71
CA THR A 231 -24.19 -1.84 8.53
C THR A 231 -25.46 -2.58 8.10
N PRO A 232 -26.64 -1.91 8.09
CA PRO A 232 -27.89 -2.54 7.68
C PRO A 232 -27.80 -3.09 6.25
N ASP A 233 -28.34 -4.29 6.02
CA ASP A 233 -28.32 -4.92 4.71
C ASP A 233 -29.18 -4.13 3.70
N PRO A 234 -28.62 -3.62 2.60
CA PRO A 234 -29.38 -2.88 1.59
C PRO A 234 -30.30 -3.79 0.74
N SER A 235 -30.10 -5.12 0.75
CA SER A 235 -30.79 -6.06 -0.16
C SER A 235 -31.97 -6.83 0.46
N GLY A 236 -32.30 -6.61 1.74
CA GLY A 236 -33.43 -7.24 2.44
C GLY A 236 -33.00 -7.71 3.83
N SER A 237 -33.79 -7.68 4.90
CA SER A 237 -35.24 -7.57 5.12
C SER A 237 -35.48 -6.66 6.33
N ILE A 238 -35.17 -5.37 6.19
CA ILE A 238 -35.30 -4.38 7.28
C ILE A 238 -36.73 -4.32 7.82
N THR A 239 -37.74 -4.68 7.03
CA THR A 239 -39.14 -4.67 7.48
C THR A 239 -39.40 -5.61 8.65
N SER A 240 -38.93 -6.86 8.70
CA SER A 240 -39.31 -7.72 9.83
C SER A 240 -38.45 -7.48 11.08
N SER A 241 -37.12 -7.36 10.92
CA SER A 241 -36.19 -7.28 12.05
C SER A 241 -36.13 -5.89 12.69
N TRP A 242 -36.24 -4.83 11.89
CA TRP A 242 -36.20 -3.46 12.39
C TRP A 242 -37.56 -3.05 12.96
N LEU A 243 -38.69 -3.43 12.31
CA LEU A 243 -40.01 -3.25 12.93
C LEU A 243 -40.15 -4.06 14.21
N HIS A 244 -39.63 -5.29 14.29
CA HIS A 244 -39.68 -6.05 15.54
C HIS A 244 -38.83 -5.43 16.66
N ARG A 245 -37.66 -4.84 16.33
CA ARG A 245 -36.83 -4.15 17.34
C ARG A 245 -37.41 -2.81 17.76
N VAL A 246 -38.00 -2.05 16.83
CA VAL A 246 -38.72 -0.81 17.15
C VAL A 246 -39.99 -1.11 17.95
N ALA A 247 -40.76 -2.14 17.58
CA ALA A 247 -41.94 -2.59 18.31
C ALA A 247 -41.60 -3.06 19.73
N LEU A 248 -40.47 -3.75 19.93
CA LEU A 248 -39.99 -4.10 21.26
C LEU A 248 -39.57 -2.86 22.06
N ALA A 249 -38.86 -1.91 21.44
CA ALA A 249 -38.42 -0.69 22.12
C ALA A 249 -39.59 0.26 22.49
N THR A 250 -40.62 0.37 21.66
CA THR A 250 -41.84 1.13 22.00
C THR A 250 -42.68 0.43 23.07
N ARG A 251 -42.77 -0.91 23.04
CA ARG A 251 -43.48 -1.68 24.08
C ARG A 251 -42.80 -1.54 25.45
N ASP A 252 -41.47 -1.53 25.49
CA ASP A 252 -40.71 -1.37 26.74
C ASP A 252 -40.79 0.06 27.30
N ARG A 253 -40.82 1.10 26.44
CA ARG A 253 -41.10 2.48 26.88
C ARG A 253 -42.50 2.64 27.44
N HIS A 254 -43.51 2.05 26.81
CA HIS A 254 -44.88 2.11 27.31
C HIS A 254 -45.05 1.40 28.66
N ALA A 255 -44.34 0.29 28.87
CA ALA A 255 -44.33 -0.42 30.15
C ALA A 255 -43.67 0.41 31.27
N ARG A 256 -42.52 1.05 31.00
CA ARG A 256 -41.86 1.94 31.98
C ARG A 256 -42.69 3.16 32.32
N LEU A 257 -43.29 3.82 31.33
CA LEU A 257 -44.18 4.96 31.56
C LEU A 257 -45.41 4.59 32.40
N LYS A 258 -46.03 3.42 32.16
CA LYS A 258 -47.13 2.93 33.01
C LYS A 258 -46.68 2.63 34.45
N CYS A 259 -45.45 2.16 34.64
CA CYS A 259 -44.91 1.86 35.97
C CYS A 259 -44.59 3.15 36.75
N GLU A 260 -44.00 4.16 36.09
CA GLU A 260 -43.72 5.46 36.71
C GLU A 260 -45.00 6.22 37.06
N LEU A 261 -45.99 6.27 36.15
CA LEU A 261 -47.28 6.92 36.43
C LEU A 261 -48.02 6.30 37.63
N ASN A 262 -47.99 4.96 37.78
CA ASN A 262 -48.58 4.29 38.94
C ASN A 262 -47.79 4.53 40.24
N SER A 263 -46.47 4.66 40.16
CA SER A 263 -45.64 4.98 41.32
C SER A 263 -45.89 6.43 41.80
N SER A 264 -45.93 7.39 40.87
CA SER A 264 -46.22 8.79 41.17
C SER A 264 -47.64 8.98 41.73
N ALA A 265 -48.63 8.26 41.21
CA ALA A 265 -50.00 8.30 41.74
C ALA A 265 -50.09 7.76 43.17
N ARG A 266 -49.35 6.68 43.50
CA ARG A 266 -49.30 6.13 44.88
C ARG A 266 -48.63 7.08 45.85
N ILE A 267 -47.54 7.73 45.46
CA ILE A 267 -46.85 8.74 46.28
C ILE A 267 -47.79 9.94 46.53
N PHE A 268 -48.50 10.40 45.48
CA PHE A 268 -49.44 11.50 45.61
C PHE A 268 -50.61 11.18 46.56
N CYS A 269 -51.20 9.97 46.47
CA CYS A 269 -52.25 9.54 47.40
C CYS A 269 -51.77 9.40 48.86
N LEU A 270 -50.53 8.94 49.08
CA LEU A 270 -49.96 8.85 50.42
C LEU A 270 -49.75 10.25 51.04
N VAL A 271 -49.24 11.20 50.27
CA VAL A 271 -49.05 12.59 50.72
C VAL A 271 -50.38 13.28 51.01
N LEU A 272 -51.42 13.04 50.21
CA LEU A 272 -52.75 13.62 50.43
C LEU A 272 -53.44 13.05 51.68
N ARG A 273 -53.28 11.75 51.95
CA ARG A 273 -53.83 11.10 53.15
C ARG A 273 -53.19 11.62 54.43
N GLN A 274 -51.90 11.94 54.40
CA GLN A 274 -51.15 12.46 55.56
C GLN A 274 -51.50 13.92 55.90
N LYS A 275 -52.12 14.67 54.99
CA LYS A 275 -52.59 16.04 55.23
C LYS A 275 -54.06 16.13 55.69
N LEU A 276 -54.79 15.03 55.68
CA LEU A 276 -56.23 14.99 56.00
C LEU A 276 -56.53 14.26 57.34
N THR A 277 -55.50 13.96 58.12
CA THR A 277 -55.56 13.45 59.50
C THR A 277 -54.80 14.39 60.41
#